data_AF-A0A3M1U850-F1
#
_entry.id   AF-A0A3M1U850-F1
#
_cell.length_a   1.000
_cell.length_b   1.000
_cell.length_c   1.000
_cell.angle_alpha   90.00
_cell.angle_beta   90.00
_cell.angle_gamma   90.00
#
_symmetry.space_group_name_H-M   'P 1'
#
loop_
_entity.id
_entity.type
_entity.pdbx_description
1 polymer ?
#
loop_
_entity_poly.entity_id
_entity_poly.type
_entity_poly.pdbx_seq_one_letter_code
_entity_poly.pdbx_strand_id
1 'polypeptide(L)'
;MPTYEYEHDDLRGEDCPEVIEVTQPMTDEPLRTCPFCFYPVHRIVSMPLSATVQKESKLTDSKLEATGFTKYVNRGDGTFEKAAGPEEAPDVLNRDALDKNLKDLGLD
;
A
#
# COMPACT_ATOMS: atom_id res chain seq x y z
N MET A 1 20.40 -6.22 3.23
CA MET A 1 20.94 -5.14 4.09
C MET A 1 19.84 -4.10 4.21
N PRO A 2 19.20 -3.94 5.39
CA PRO A 2 18.21 -2.90 5.59
C PRO A 2 18.85 -1.50 5.61
N THR A 3 18.03 -0.50 5.31
CA THR A 3 18.31 0.92 5.57
C THR A 3 17.62 1.31 6.86
N TYR A 4 18.34 2.01 7.73
CA TYR A 4 17.81 2.59 8.96
C TYR A 4 17.93 4.10 8.92
N GLU A 5 16.99 4.76 9.58
CA GLU A 5 16.94 6.21 9.73
C GLU A 5 17.44 6.59 11.12
N TYR A 6 18.20 7.67 11.22
CA TYR A 6 18.76 8.21 12.47
C TYR A 6 18.52 9.72 12.55
N GLU A 7 18.23 10.23 13.74
CA GLU A 7 18.14 11.67 14.02
C GLU A 7 19.15 12.08 15.10
N HIS A 8 19.54 13.36 15.10
CA HIS A 8 20.46 13.91 16.09
C HIS A 8 19.74 14.21 17.41
N ASP A 9 20.38 13.92 18.54
CA ASP A 9 19.76 14.11 19.86
C ASP A 9 19.56 15.59 20.19
N ASP A 10 20.58 16.43 19.93
CA ASP A 10 20.58 17.85 20.29
C ASP A 10 21.23 18.71 19.19
N LEU A 11 22.50 18.42 18.88
CA LEU A 11 23.33 19.21 17.98
C LEU A 11 23.55 18.48 16.66
N ARG A 12 23.49 19.26 15.58
CA ARG A 12 23.71 18.80 14.21
C ARG A 12 24.69 19.75 13.54
N GLY A 13 25.64 19.21 12.77
CA GLY A 13 26.52 20.04 11.94
C GLY A 13 25.72 20.78 10.87
N GLU A 14 26.13 21.99 10.50
CA GLU A 14 25.38 22.85 9.56
C GLU A 14 25.07 22.17 8.23
N ASP A 15 26.01 21.39 7.70
CA ASP A 15 25.87 20.66 6.42
C ASP A 15 25.31 19.23 6.56
N CYS A 16 24.86 18.84 7.76
CA CYS A 16 24.39 17.48 8.01
C CYS A 16 22.87 17.39 7.82
N PRO A 17 22.33 16.34 7.15
CA PRO A 17 20.90 16.19 6.99
C PRO A 17 20.21 15.97 8.35
N GLU A 18 18.92 16.33 8.41
CA GLU A 18 18.12 16.24 9.64
C GLU A 18 17.94 14.78 10.06
N VAL A 19 17.57 13.96 9.08
CA VAL A 19 17.52 12.50 9.17
C VAL A 19 18.62 11.92 8.29
N ILE A 20 19.35 10.95 8.84
CA ILE A 20 20.41 10.23 8.14
C ILE A 20 19.92 8.82 7.82
N GLU A 21 20.05 8.44 6.55
CA GLU A 21 19.79 7.08 6.10
C GLU A 21 21.11 6.29 6.06
N VAL A 22 21.16 5.16 6.77
CA VAL A 22 22.34 4.28 6.80
C VAL A 22 21.93 2.85 6.45
N THR A 23 22.55 2.31 5.40
CA THR A 23 22.47 0.88 5.09
C THR A 23 23.45 0.12 5.99
N GLN A 24 22.94 -0.72 6.90
CA GLN A 24 23.78 -1.51 7.80
C GLN A 24 23.20 -2.92 8.01
N PRO A 25 24.02 -3.91 8.43
CA PRO A 25 23.54 -5.23 8.80
C PRO A 25 22.55 -5.16 9.97
N MET A 26 21.61 -6.10 10.02
CA MET A 26 20.70 -6.25 11.18
C MET A 26 21.43 -6.70 12.45
N THR A 27 22.58 -7.35 12.30
CA THR A 27 23.41 -7.85 13.41
C THR A 27 24.25 -6.77 14.07
N ASP A 28 24.41 -5.62 13.41
CA ASP A 28 25.23 -4.53 13.93
C ASP A 28 24.44 -3.72 14.95
N GLU A 29 25.16 -3.24 15.97
CA GLU A 29 24.58 -2.30 16.93
C GLU A 29 24.11 -1.01 16.22
N PRO A 30 23.08 -0.34 16.76
CA PRO A 30 22.70 0.98 16.29
C PRO A 30 23.85 1.98 16.41
N LEU A 31 23.98 2.87 15.43
CA LEU A 31 24.91 3.99 15.52
C LEU A 31 24.55 4.88 16.70
N ARG A 32 25.58 5.36 17.40
CA ARG A 32 25.46 6.37 18.47
C ARG A 32 25.96 7.75 18.06
N THR A 33 26.68 7.82 16.94
CA THR A 33 27.27 9.05 16.41
C THR A 33 27.06 9.13 14.91
N CYS A 34 26.73 10.32 14.42
CA CYS A 34 26.60 10.60 13.00
C CYS A 34 27.93 10.34 12.26
N PRO A 35 27.93 9.60 11.14
CA PRO A 35 29.16 9.34 10.38
C PRO A 35 29.70 10.58 9.64
N PHE A 36 28.93 11.67 9.54
CA PHE A 36 29.31 12.90 8.82
C PHE A 36 29.82 14.00 9.75
N CYS A 37 29.12 14.24 10.87
CA CYS A 37 29.42 15.35 11.78
C CYS A 37 29.82 14.89 13.19
N PHE A 38 29.81 13.58 13.47
CA PHE A 38 30.21 12.95 14.73
C PHE A 38 29.38 13.33 15.97
N TYR A 39 28.32 14.11 15.82
CA TYR A 39 27.39 14.39 16.91
C TYR A 39 26.54 13.16 17.28
N PRO A 40 26.02 13.10 18.52
CA PRO A 40 25.16 12.02 18.98
C PRO A 40 23.89 11.86 18.14
N VAL A 41 23.54 10.61 17.82
CA VAL A 41 22.33 10.24 17.09
C VAL A 41 21.70 9.00 17.68
N HIS A 42 20.40 8.84 17.46
CA HIS A 42 19.67 7.60 17.77
C HIS A 42 18.84 7.14 16.57
N ARG A 43 18.59 5.82 16.51
CA ARG A 43 17.78 5.22 15.44
C ARG A 43 16.32 5.55 15.65
N ILE A 44 15.66 6.09 14.63
CA ILE A 44 14.21 6.32 14.65
C ILE A 44 13.45 5.14 14.05
N VAL A 45 12.25 4.90 14.57
CA VAL A 45 11.36 3.89 14.02
C VAL A 45 10.64 4.51 12.83
N SER A 46 11.01 4.09 11.63
CA SER A 46 10.34 4.52 10.41
C SER A 46 8.84 4.23 10.49
N MET A 47 8.00 5.21 10.15
CA MET A 47 6.58 4.97 10.03
C MET A 47 6.35 4.02 8.85
N PRO A 48 5.77 2.83 9.05
CA PRO A 48 5.37 2.02 7.91
C PRO A 48 4.35 2.82 7.09
N LEU A 49 4.45 2.73 5.76
CA LEU A 49 3.47 3.34 4.87
C LEU A 49 2.06 2.87 5.27
N SER A 50 1.32 3.74 5.95
CA SER A 50 0.01 3.41 6.48
C SER A 50 -0.98 3.38 5.32
N ALA A 51 -1.41 2.18 4.93
CA ALA A 51 -2.43 1.99 3.89
C ALA A 51 -3.76 2.71 4.20
N THR A 52 -3.99 3.09 5.46
CA THR A 52 -5.23 3.71 5.94
C THR A 52 -5.49 5.08 5.31
N VAL A 53 -4.44 5.85 4.95
CA VAL A 53 -4.59 7.20 4.36
C VAL A 53 -5.11 7.15 2.91
N GLN A 54 -5.08 6.00 2.24
CA GLN A 54 -5.41 5.89 0.81
C GLN A 54 -6.49 4.86 0.45
N LYS A 55 -7.09 4.16 1.42
CA LYS A 55 -8.06 3.09 1.11
C LYS A 55 -9.33 3.63 0.44
N GLU A 56 -9.93 4.66 1.01
CA GLU A 56 -11.22 5.19 0.52
C GLU A 56 -11.09 5.84 -0.86
N SER A 57 -9.98 6.55 -1.11
CA SER A 57 -9.77 7.26 -2.38
C SER A 57 -9.38 6.32 -3.53
N LYS A 58 -8.95 5.08 -3.28
CA LYS A 58 -8.52 4.12 -4.31
C LYS A 58 -9.61 3.19 -4.82
N LEU A 59 -10.68 3.00 -4.06
CA LEU A 59 -11.75 2.04 -4.37
C LEU A 59 -13.04 2.72 -4.84
N THR A 60 -12.93 3.93 -5.40
CA THR A 60 -14.07 4.61 -6.01
C THR A 60 -14.45 3.92 -7.32
N ASP A 61 -15.74 3.94 -7.65
CA ASP A 61 -16.30 3.25 -8.82
C ASP A 61 -15.58 3.66 -10.13
N SER A 62 -15.31 4.95 -10.30
CA SER A 62 -14.56 5.47 -11.45
C SER A 62 -13.12 4.94 -11.54
N LYS A 63 -12.43 4.72 -10.42
CA LYS A 63 -11.08 4.16 -10.43
C LYS A 63 -11.10 2.68 -10.74
N LEU A 64 -12.05 1.95 -10.17
CA LEU A 64 -12.21 0.52 -10.44
C LEU A 64 -12.43 0.28 -11.93
N GLU A 65 -13.34 1.04 -12.56
CA GLU A 65 -13.57 1.01 -14.00
C GLU A 65 -12.31 1.34 -14.81
N ALA A 66 -11.63 2.44 -14.49
CA ALA A 66 -10.40 2.84 -15.19
C ALA A 66 -9.26 1.81 -15.09
N THR A 67 -9.22 1.03 -14.02
CA THR A 67 -8.24 -0.05 -13.82
C THR A 67 -8.69 -1.41 -14.34
N GLY A 68 -9.90 -1.50 -14.91
CA GLY A 68 -10.46 -2.74 -15.47
C GLY A 68 -11.06 -3.69 -14.43
N PHE A 69 -11.29 -3.24 -13.19
CA PHE A 69 -11.99 -4.02 -12.18
C PHE A 69 -13.50 -3.80 -12.25
N THR A 70 -14.26 -4.88 -12.08
CA THR A 70 -15.71 -4.82 -11.93
C THR A 70 -16.12 -4.93 -10.48
N LYS A 71 -17.00 -4.03 -10.04
CA LYS A 71 -17.61 -4.03 -8.71
C LYS A 71 -19.04 -4.51 -8.79
N TYR A 72 -19.38 -5.48 -7.96
CA TYR A 72 -20.72 -6.00 -7.80
C TYR A 72 -21.26 -5.73 -6.39
N VAL A 73 -22.52 -5.33 -6.29
CA VAL A 73 -23.24 -5.09 -5.03
C VAL A 73 -24.22 -6.23 -4.81
N ASN A 74 -24.14 -6.86 -3.64
CA ASN A 74 -25.02 -7.96 -3.26
C ASN A 74 -26.46 -7.43 -3.05
N ARG A 75 -27.43 -8.05 -3.72
CA ARG A 75 -28.87 -7.74 -3.60
C ARG A 75 -29.64 -8.74 -2.74
N GLY A 76 -28.98 -9.80 -2.27
CA GLY A 76 -29.61 -10.92 -1.57
C GLY A 76 -29.77 -12.13 -2.48
N ASP A 77 -30.10 -13.28 -1.87
CA ASP A 77 -30.45 -14.51 -2.59
C ASP A 77 -29.41 -14.96 -3.64
N GLY A 78 -28.13 -14.70 -3.35
CA GLY A 78 -27.03 -15.04 -4.25
C GLY A 78 -26.95 -14.19 -5.52
N THR A 79 -27.72 -13.11 -5.63
CA THR A 79 -27.73 -12.21 -6.78
C THR A 79 -26.91 -10.95 -6.49
N PHE A 80 -26.07 -10.56 -7.45
CA PHE A 80 -25.23 -9.38 -7.36
C PHE A 80 -25.39 -8.53 -8.62
N GLU A 81 -25.52 -7.21 -8.45
CA GLU A 81 -25.67 -6.25 -9.55
C GLU A 81 -24.39 -5.46 -9.76
N LYS A 82 -24.03 -5.23 -11.04
CA LYS A 82 -22.87 -4.43 -11.42
C LYS A 82 -23.09 -2.98 -10.99
N ALA A 83 -22.14 -2.45 -10.22
CA ALA A 83 -22.13 -1.06 -9.77
C ALA A 83 -21.08 -0.22 -10.52
N ALA A 84 -19.98 -0.84 -10.96
CA ALA A 84 -18.92 -0.19 -11.73
C ALA A 84 -18.14 -1.24 -12.51
N GLY A 85 -17.54 -0.87 -13.64
CA GLY A 85 -16.66 -1.76 -14.39
C GLY A 85 -16.92 -1.75 -15.90
N PRO A 86 -16.08 -2.49 -16.65
CA PRO A 86 -16.15 -2.58 -18.11
C PRO A 86 -17.53 -3.00 -18.65
N GLU A 87 -17.84 -2.60 -19.89
CA GLU A 87 -19.09 -2.95 -20.57
C GLU A 87 -19.22 -4.46 -20.77
N GLU A 88 -18.09 -5.16 -20.97
CA GLU A 88 -18.05 -6.61 -21.17
C GLU A 88 -18.47 -7.40 -19.94
N ALA A 89 -18.47 -6.79 -18.75
CA ALA A 89 -18.87 -7.48 -17.53
C ALA A 89 -20.41 -7.57 -17.42
N PRO A 90 -20.97 -8.72 -17.04
CA PRO A 90 -22.42 -8.92 -16.96
C PRO A 90 -23.04 -8.00 -15.92
N ASP A 91 -24.25 -7.50 -16.22
CA ASP A 91 -24.95 -6.59 -15.30
C ASP A 91 -25.42 -7.27 -14.02
N VAL A 92 -25.67 -8.58 -14.08
CA VAL A 92 -26.12 -9.39 -12.95
C VAL A 92 -25.31 -10.69 -12.87
N LEU A 93 -24.79 -10.99 -11.69
CA LEU A 93 -24.19 -12.28 -11.35
C LEU A 93 -25.10 -13.04 -10.40
N ASN A 94 -25.29 -14.33 -10.67
CA ASN A 94 -25.97 -15.25 -9.75
C ASN A 94 -24.97 -16.29 -9.25
N ARG A 95 -24.86 -16.43 -7.92
CA ARG A 95 -23.94 -17.35 -7.23
C ARG A 95 -24.16 -18.80 -7.64
N ASP A 96 -25.40 -19.21 -7.78
CA ASP A 96 -25.74 -20.60 -8.09
C ASP A 96 -25.50 -20.92 -9.58
N ALA A 97 -25.25 -19.90 -10.40
CA ALA A 97 -24.85 -19.99 -11.80
C ALA A 97 -23.37 -19.59 -12.03
N LEU A 98 -22.54 -19.55 -10.98
CA LEU A 98 -21.16 -19.03 -11.06
C LEU A 98 -20.32 -19.72 -12.15
N ASP A 99 -20.42 -21.05 -12.28
CA ASP A 99 -19.73 -21.83 -13.33
C ASP A 99 -20.12 -21.41 -14.74
N LYS A 100 -21.36 -20.96 -14.93
CA LYS A 100 -21.84 -20.47 -16.23
C LYS A 100 -21.37 -19.04 -16.46
N ASN A 101 -21.43 -18.20 -15.43
CA ASN A 101 -21.02 -16.80 -15.51
C ASN A 101 -19.51 -16.64 -15.79
N LEU A 102 -18.66 -17.51 -15.22
CA LEU A 102 -17.21 -17.51 -15.48
C LEU A 102 -16.91 -17.90 -16.93
N LYS A 103 -17.64 -18.88 -17.47
CA LYS A 103 -17.53 -19.29 -18.89
C LYS A 103 -17.99 -18.22 -19.85
N ASP A 104 -19.10 -17.54 -19.55
CA ASP A 104 -19.61 -16.43 -20.36
C ASP A 104 -18.63 -15.22 -20.36
N LEU A 105 -17.80 -15.10 -19.33
CA LEU A 105 -16.72 -14.13 -19.21
C LEU A 105 -15.39 -14.57 -19.84
N GLY A 106 -15.30 -15.79 -20.38
CA GLY A 106 -14.07 -16.34 -20.98
C GLY A 106 -12.95 -16.60 -19.98
N LEU A 107 -13.29 -16.80 -18.70
CA LEU A 107 -12.36 -17.10 -17.62
C LEU A 107 -12.58 -18.57 -17.21
N ASP A 108 -11.72 -19.48 -17.68
CA ASP A 108 -11.70 -20.90 -17.27
C ASP A 108 -10.85 -21.12 -16.00
#